data_AF-A0A923XLY3-F1
#
_entry.id   AF-A0A923XLY3-F1
#
_cell.length_a   1.000
_cell.length_b   1.000
_cell.length_c   1.000
_cell.angle_alpha   90.00
_cell.angle_beta   90.00
_cell.angle_gamma   90.00
#
_symmetry.space_group_name_H-M   'P 1'
#
loop_
_entity.id
_entity.type
_entity.pdbx_description
1 polymer ?
#
loop_
_entity_poly.entity_id
_entity_poly.type
_entity_poly.pdbx_seq_one_letter_code
_entity_poly.pdbx_strand_id
1 'polypeptide(L)'
;MSTNVSKKLVQIKKVLPTVLTEDRADNYLKGLNFVYLGAQDIYEKSLSALMNGETENCLKFMIFGLDVDRTYTPLLNLCRTMLFGMSDILKDSDYYLYKQKYKELKEAKISLMKKVNDLYNKKQELQSKIDLLEDKIENHKPTFFTIKKLYLIYKIVLRKAKPSIQEYSFEINSCDLVIDKLKKEINDLENLYNLEENIQILKLIVEICTIPIRYQWAAD
;
A
#
# COMPACT_ATOMS: atom_id res chain seq x y z
N MET A 1 17.51 9.86 -52.74
CA MET A 1 16.54 8.86 -52.27
C MET A 1 16.69 8.73 -50.77
N SER A 2 15.81 9.37 -50.00
CA SER A 2 15.77 9.27 -48.55
C SER A 2 15.13 7.93 -48.19
N THR A 3 15.92 6.99 -47.67
CA THR A 3 15.39 5.78 -47.04
C THR A 3 14.66 6.20 -45.77
N ASN A 4 13.33 6.25 -45.84
CA ASN A 4 12.45 6.27 -44.68
C ASN A 4 12.68 4.98 -43.89
N VAL A 5 13.69 4.99 -43.02
CA VAL A 5 13.75 4.06 -41.89
C VAL A 5 12.56 4.44 -41.03
N SER A 6 11.48 3.67 -41.14
CA SER A 6 10.41 3.66 -40.16
C SER A 6 11.07 3.41 -38.81
N LYS A 7 11.37 4.48 -38.07
CA LYS A 7 11.87 4.37 -36.70
C LYS A 7 10.73 3.71 -35.93
N LYS A 8 10.84 2.41 -35.68
CA LYS A 8 9.90 1.67 -34.83
C LYS A 8 9.68 2.49 -33.56
N LEU A 9 8.42 2.80 -33.27
CA LEU A 9 8.06 3.57 -32.09
C LEU A 9 8.35 2.73 -30.85
N VAL A 10 9.22 3.22 -29.98
CA VAL A 10 9.55 2.61 -28.68
C VAL A 10 8.28 2.50 -27.84
N GLN A 11 7.75 1.33 -27.59
CA GLN A 11 6.52 1.21 -26.81
C GLN A 11 6.82 1.39 -25.31
N ILE A 12 6.08 2.25 -24.63
CA ILE A 12 6.15 2.52 -23.18
C ILE A 12 6.04 1.20 -22.42
N LYS A 13 5.14 0.31 -22.83
CA LYS A 13 5.00 -1.02 -22.21
C LYS A 13 6.29 -1.86 -22.19
N LYS A 14 7.17 -1.72 -23.19
CA LYS A 14 8.44 -2.45 -23.25
C LYS A 14 9.48 -1.88 -22.29
N VAL A 15 9.36 -0.60 -21.93
CA VAL A 15 10.33 0.10 -21.08
C VAL A 15 9.86 0.13 -19.62
N LEU A 16 8.56 -0.01 -19.36
CA LEU A 16 7.97 -0.01 -18.03
C LEU A 16 8.67 -0.93 -16.99
N PRO A 17 9.13 -2.14 -17.35
CA PRO A 17 9.87 -3.01 -16.42
C PRO A 17 11.25 -2.48 -15.98
N THR A 18 11.76 -1.40 -16.59
CA THR A 18 13.05 -0.80 -16.17
C THR A 18 12.91 0.10 -14.94
N VAL A 19 11.69 0.56 -14.64
CA VAL A 19 11.40 1.43 -13.48
C VAL A 19 10.52 0.76 -12.43
N LEU A 20 9.82 -0.32 -12.78
CA LEU A 20 8.98 -1.11 -11.87
C LEU A 20 9.52 -2.55 -11.72
N THR A 21 9.19 -3.21 -10.61
CA THR A 21 9.37 -4.67 -10.51
C THR A 21 8.48 -5.38 -11.52
N GLU A 22 8.91 -6.54 -12.03
CA GLU A 22 8.17 -7.33 -13.05
C GLU A 22 6.69 -7.52 -12.70
N ASP A 23 6.36 -7.98 -11.49
CA ASP A 23 4.98 -8.16 -11.03
C ASP A 23 4.12 -6.88 -11.10
N ARG A 24 4.74 -5.73 -10.80
CA ARG A 24 4.05 -4.42 -10.84
C ARG A 24 3.89 -3.97 -12.28
N ALA A 25 4.93 -4.08 -13.10
CA ALA A 25 4.84 -3.79 -14.52
C ALA A 25 3.71 -4.59 -15.17
N ASP A 26 3.64 -5.91 -14.92
CA ASP A 26 2.57 -6.78 -15.41
C ASP A 26 1.18 -6.30 -15.00
N ASN A 27 1.00 -5.76 -13.80
CA ASN A 27 -0.30 -5.22 -13.37
C ASN A 27 -0.73 -3.99 -14.18
N TYR A 28 0.21 -3.13 -14.60
CA TYR A 28 -0.07 -2.02 -15.52
C TYR A 28 -0.27 -2.47 -16.96
N LEU A 29 0.32 -3.61 -17.35
CA LEU A 29 0.18 -4.18 -18.69
C LEU A 29 -1.05 -5.08 -18.85
N LYS A 30 -1.62 -5.56 -17.75
CA LYS A 30 -2.83 -6.39 -17.75
C LYS A 30 -4.04 -5.58 -18.20
N GLY A 31 -4.58 -5.99 -19.35
CA GLY A 31 -6.02 -6.06 -19.63
C GLY A 31 -6.78 -4.75 -19.52
N LEU A 32 -6.51 -3.82 -20.43
CA LEU A 32 -7.50 -2.81 -20.79
C LEU A 32 -8.52 -3.44 -21.75
N ASN A 33 -9.50 -4.17 -21.21
CA ASN A 33 -10.58 -4.81 -21.98
C ASN A 33 -11.64 -3.76 -22.38
N PHE A 34 -11.27 -2.79 -23.20
CA PHE A 34 -12.24 -1.87 -23.76
C PHE A 34 -12.01 -1.60 -25.24
N VAL A 35 -13.12 -1.50 -25.97
CA VAL A 35 -13.13 -1.01 -27.35
C VAL A 35 -12.87 0.49 -27.30
N TYR A 36 -11.91 0.96 -28.10
CA TYR A 36 -11.61 2.38 -28.28
C TYR A 36 -11.59 2.72 -29.76
N LEU A 37 -12.14 3.88 -30.10
CA LEU A 37 -12.23 4.36 -31.47
C LEU A 37 -11.02 5.25 -31.82
N GLY A 38 -10.30 5.77 -30.82
CA GLY A 38 -9.09 6.55 -31.02
C GLY A 38 -8.47 7.11 -29.74
N ALA A 39 -7.43 7.94 -29.87
CA ALA A 39 -6.71 8.55 -28.75
C ALA A 39 -7.60 9.49 -27.90
N GLN A 40 -8.63 10.09 -28.51
CA GLN A 40 -9.64 10.91 -27.82
C GLN A 40 -10.43 10.11 -26.77
N ASP A 41 -10.96 8.93 -27.15
CA ASP A 41 -11.69 8.08 -26.20
C ASP A 41 -10.81 7.65 -25.02
N ILE A 42 -9.53 7.38 -25.29
CA ILE A 42 -8.57 6.99 -24.26
C ILE A 42 -8.28 8.16 -23.32
N TYR A 43 -8.18 9.38 -23.84
CA TYR A 43 -8.07 10.59 -23.04
C TYR A 43 -9.26 10.80 -22.12
N GLU A 44 -10.48 10.67 -22.64
CA GLU A 44 -11.70 10.83 -21.84
C GLU A 44 -11.78 9.78 -20.73
N LYS A 45 -11.39 8.53 -21.01
CA LYS A 45 -11.29 7.49 -19.97
C LYS A 45 -10.20 7.77 -18.95
N SER A 46 -9.05 8.26 -19.37
CA SER A 46 -7.97 8.66 -18.45
C SER A 46 -8.44 9.76 -17.50
N LEU A 47 -9.12 10.77 -18.05
CA LEU A 47 -9.66 11.88 -17.28
C LEU A 47 -10.76 11.42 -16.32
N SER A 48 -11.68 10.58 -16.78
CA SER A 48 -12.74 10.00 -15.93
C SER A 48 -12.16 9.18 -14.78
N ALA A 49 -11.18 8.31 -15.05
CA ALA A 49 -10.50 7.55 -14.00
C ALA A 49 -9.82 8.47 -12.98
N LEU A 50 -9.14 9.53 -13.45
CA LEU A 50 -8.54 10.52 -12.56
C LEU A 50 -9.58 11.22 -11.68
N MET A 51 -10.71 11.64 -12.25
CA MET A 51 -11.81 12.28 -11.51
C MET A 51 -12.44 11.35 -10.46
N ASN A 52 -12.44 10.04 -10.71
CA ASN A 52 -12.94 9.03 -9.78
C ASN A 52 -11.90 8.60 -8.72
N GLY A 53 -10.70 9.19 -8.72
CA GLY A 53 -9.60 8.81 -7.81
C GLY A 53 -8.90 7.51 -8.19
N GLU A 54 -9.20 6.93 -9.35
CA GLU A 54 -8.61 5.70 -9.87
C GLU A 54 -7.30 5.97 -10.61
N THR A 55 -6.30 6.47 -9.88
CA THR A 55 -5.00 6.90 -10.45
C THR A 55 -4.31 5.78 -11.25
N GLU A 56 -4.34 4.54 -10.76
CA GLU A 56 -3.72 3.41 -11.46
C GLU A 56 -4.38 3.15 -12.82
N ASN A 57 -5.71 3.21 -12.89
CA ASN A 57 -6.44 3.05 -14.15
C ASN A 57 -6.17 4.22 -15.11
N CYS A 58 -6.11 5.46 -14.59
CA CYS A 58 -5.69 6.61 -15.38
C CYS A 58 -4.31 6.38 -16.03
N LEU A 59 -3.32 5.90 -15.27
CA LEU A 59 -1.99 5.59 -15.80
C LEU A 59 -2.02 4.47 -16.85
N LYS A 60 -2.82 3.42 -16.64
CA LYS A 60 -3.00 2.35 -17.64
C LYS A 60 -3.52 2.91 -18.96
N PHE A 61 -4.58 3.73 -18.91
CA PHE A 61 -5.13 4.37 -20.11
C PHE A 61 -4.10 5.29 -20.78
N MET A 62 -3.33 6.06 -20.01
CA MET A 62 -2.28 6.92 -20.56
C MET A 62 -1.17 6.14 -21.27
N ILE A 63 -0.64 5.08 -20.64
CA ILE A 63 0.39 4.21 -21.22
C ILE A 63 -0.10 3.67 -22.56
N PHE A 64 -1.33 3.16 -22.57
CA PHE A 64 -1.95 2.60 -23.75
C PHE A 64 -2.19 3.64 -24.85
N GLY A 65 -2.75 4.80 -24.50
CA GLY A 65 -3.03 5.88 -25.45
C GLY A 65 -1.78 6.45 -26.10
N LEU A 66 -0.70 6.62 -25.35
CA LEU A 66 0.57 7.14 -25.85
C LEU A 66 1.43 6.07 -26.56
N ASP A 67 1.12 4.78 -26.36
CA ASP A 67 1.61 3.69 -27.20
C ASP A 67 0.93 3.66 -28.59
N VAL A 68 -0.36 4.05 -28.66
CA VAL A 68 -1.12 4.15 -29.91
C VAL A 68 -0.78 5.45 -30.67
N ASP A 69 -0.85 6.60 -29.99
CA ASP A 69 -0.51 7.91 -30.53
C ASP A 69 0.34 8.71 -29.54
N ARG A 70 1.66 8.64 -29.76
CA ARG A 70 2.67 9.34 -28.94
C ARG A 70 2.55 10.86 -28.97
N THR A 71 2.03 11.39 -30.07
CA THR A 71 1.99 12.82 -30.34
C THR A 71 0.69 13.46 -29.88
N TYR A 72 -0.23 12.67 -29.34
CA TYR A 72 -1.52 13.16 -28.87
C TYR A 72 -1.36 14.09 -27.65
N THR A 73 -1.31 15.39 -27.96
CA THR A 73 -1.03 16.47 -27.01
C THR A 73 -1.92 16.45 -25.77
N PRO A 74 -3.24 16.18 -25.83
CA PRO A 74 -4.08 16.20 -24.63
C PRO A 74 -3.68 15.16 -23.59
N LEU A 75 -3.33 13.93 -23.98
CA LEU A 75 -2.81 12.92 -23.05
C LEU A 75 -1.46 13.34 -22.48
N LEU A 76 -0.54 13.82 -23.31
CA LEU A 76 0.78 14.25 -22.86
C LEU A 76 0.70 15.42 -21.87
N ASN A 77 -0.20 16.37 -22.10
CA ASN A 77 -0.46 17.47 -21.18
C ASN A 77 -1.06 16.98 -19.86
N LEU A 78 -2.00 16.03 -19.90
CA LEU A 78 -2.55 15.42 -18.69
C LEU A 78 -1.44 14.71 -17.88
N CYS A 79 -0.57 13.94 -18.54
CA CYS A 79 0.59 13.31 -17.90
C CYS A 79 1.50 14.34 -17.23
N ARG A 80 1.83 15.44 -17.92
CA ARG A 80 2.68 16.52 -17.37
C ARG A 80 2.03 17.19 -16.16
N THR A 81 0.76 17.55 -16.26
CA THR A 81 0.02 18.17 -15.14
C THR A 81 -0.03 17.25 -13.94
N MET A 82 -0.32 15.96 -14.13
CA MET A 82 -0.27 14.97 -13.05
C MET A 82 1.13 14.84 -12.46
N LEU A 83 2.16 14.81 -13.30
CA LEU A 83 3.54 14.70 -12.84
C LEU A 83 3.92 15.87 -11.93
N PHE A 84 3.62 17.10 -12.32
CA PHE A 84 3.89 18.28 -11.50
C PHE A 84 3.08 18.27 -10.21
N GLY A 85 1.76 18.05 -10.30
CA GLY A 85 0.89 18.02 -9.13
C GLY A 85 1.30 16.95 -8.12
N MET A 86 1.55 15.72 -8.57
CA MET A 86 2.03 14.65 -7.69
C MET A 86 3.41 14.92 -7.12
N SER A 87 4.31 15.52 -7.90
CA SER A 87 5.65 15.87 -7.41
C SER A 87 5.58 16.93 -6.32
N ASP A 88 4.67 17.90 -6.43
CA ASP A 88 4.49 18.93 -5.40
C ASP A 88 3.85 18.34 -4.14
N ILE A 89 2.83 17.47 -4.28
CA ILE A 89 2.28 16.70 -3.16
C ILE A 89 3.38 15.87 -2.47
N LEU A 90 4.28 15.24 -3.23
CA LEU A 90 5.37 14.45 -2.67
C LEU A 90 6.35 15.34 -1.89
N LYS A 91 6.66 16.55 -2.37
CA LYS A 91 7.55 17.49 -1.67
C LYS A 91 6.92 18.03 -0.38
N ASP A 92 5.63 18.31 -0.41
CA ASP A 92 4.88 18.85 0.75
C ASP A 92 4.56 17.77 1.78
N SER A 93 4.66 16.49 1.39
CA SER A 93 4.53 15.36 2.31
C SER A 93 5.80 15.12 3.14
N ASP A 94 5.68 14.34 4.21
CA ASP A 94 6.81 13.89 5.02
C ASP A 94 7.75 12.89 4.29
N TYR A 95 7.65 12.76 2.96
CA TYR A 95 8.43 11.82 2.16
C TYR A 95 9.94 11.85 2.48
N TYR A 96 10.52 13.04 2.56
CA TYR A 96 11.95 13.19 2.85
C TYR A 96 12.31 12.73 4.27
N LEU A 97 11.42 12.95 5.24
CA LEU A 97 11.58 12.46 6.61
C LEU A 97 11.56 10.92 6.63
N TYR A 98 10.61 10.32 5.91
CA TYR A 98 10.51 8.86 5.80
C TYR A 98 11.71 8.26 5.07
N LYS A 99 12.24 8.91 4.03
CA LYS A 99 13.43 8.45 3.30
C LYS A 99 14.73 8.60 4.10
N GLN A 100 14.78 9.54 5.05
CA GLN A 100 15.88 9.63 6.02
C GLN A 100 15.78 8.52 7.08
N LYS A 101 14.57 8.25 7.56
CA LYS A 101 14.29 7.22 8.57
C LYS A 101 14.46 5.80 8.02
N TYR A 102 14.08 5.59 6.76
CA TYR A 102 14.09 4.30 6.09
C TYR A 102 14.85 4.40 4.79
N LYS A 103 15.90 3.57 4.65
CA LYS A 103 16.66 3.46 3.40
C LYS A 103 15.75 3.04 2.23
N GLU A 104 14.86 2.09 2.49
CA GLU A 104 13.88 1.59 1.51
C GLU A 104 12.48 1.52 2.15
N LEU A 105 11.52 2.27 1.58
CA LEU A 105 10.16 2.36 2.11
C LEU A 105 9.43 1.02 2.08
N LYS A 106 9.69 0.19 1.06
CA LYS A 106 9.10 -1.14 0.90
C LYS A 106 9.55 -2.10 2.01
N GLU A 107 10.84 -2.13 2.30
CA GLU A 107 11.39 -2.96 3.38
C GLU A 107 10.88 -2.49 4.74
N ALA A 108 10.76 -1.18 4.95
CA ALA A 108 10.19 -0.60 6.16
C ALA A 108 8.74 -1.05 6.37
N LYS A 109 7.89 -0.99 5.33
CA LYS A 109 6.51 -1.48 5.37
C LYS A 109 6.45 -2.95 5.79
N ILE A 110 7.26 -3.81 5.18
CA ILE A 110 7.31 -5.25 5.50
C ILE A 110 7.73 -5.46 6.97
N SER A 111 8.74 -4.72 7.43
CA SER A 111 9.21 -4.81 8.82
C SER A 111 8.15 -4.37 9.83
N LEU A 112 7.44 -3.26 9.56
CA LEU A 112 6.35 -2.79 10.42
C LEU A 112 5.16 -3.76 10.43
N MET A 113 4.80 -4.34 9.27
CA MET A 113 3.77 -5.38 9.19
C MET A 113 4.12 -6.60 10.04
N LYS A 114 5.39 -7.04 10.04
CA LYS A 114 5.84 -8.12 10.93
C LYS A 114 5.65 -7.74 12.41
N LYS A 115 6.05 -6.54 12.82
CA LYS A 115 5.84 -6.05 14.19
C LYS A 115 4.37 -6.03 14.60
N VAL A 116 3.48 -5.63 13.69
CA VAL A 116 2.02 -5.66 13.94
C VAL A 116 1.54 -7.09 14.16
N ASN A 117 1.99 -8.04 13.34
CA ASN A 117 1.64 -9.45 13.50
C ASN A 117 2.17 -10.04 14.82
N ASP A 118 3.40 -9.71 15.21
CA ASP A 118 3.98 -10.14 16.49
C ASP A 118 3.17 -9.62 17.68
N LEU A 119 2.71 -8.36 17.63
CA LEU A 119 1.84 -7.78 18.66
C LEU A 119 0.46 -8.44 18.69
N TYR A 120 -0.10 -8.81 17.54
CA TYR A 120 -1.34 -9.59 17.48
C TYR A 120 -1.20 -10.96 18.12
N ASN A 121 -0.11 -11.67 17.85
CA ASN A 121 0.19 -12.95 18.48
C ASN A 121 0.32 -12.79 20.00
N LYS A 122 1.09 -11.78 20.47
CA LYS A 122 1.21 -11.47 21.89
C LYS A 122 -0.16 -11.17 22.53
N LYS A 123 -1.03 -10.41 21.84
CA LYS A 123 -2.39 -10.12 22.32
C LYS A 123 -3.22 -11.39 22.47
N GLN A 124 -3.17 -12.31 21.52
CA GLN A 124 -3.86 -13.60 21.60
C GLN A 124 -3.33 -14.48 22.75
N GLU A 125 -2.00 -14.49 22.96
CA GLU A 125 -1.39 -15.19 24.09
C GLU A 125 -1.84 -14.61 25.45
N LEU A 126 -1.93 -13.28 25.56
CA LEU A 126 -2.43 -12.62 26.78
C LEU A 126 -3.92 -12.90 27.00
N GLN A 127 -4.72 -12.88 25.94
CA GLN A 127 -6.15 -13.19 26.03
C GLN A 127 -6.37 -14.63 26.50
N SER A 128 -5.67 -15.61 25.93
CA SER A 128 -5.77 -17.00 26.37
C SER A 128 -5.34 -17.21 27.83
N LYS A 129 -4.37 -16.43 28.33
CA LYS A 129 -4.02 -16.43 29.76
C LYS A 129 -5.13 -15.85 30.64
N ILE A 130 -5.84 -14.82 30.18
CA ILE A 130 -7.01 -14.28 30.88
C ILE A 130 -8.11 -15.34 30.93
N ASP A 131 -8.46 -15.95 29.79
CA ASP A 131 -9.51 -16.96 29.69
C ASP A 131 -9.22 -18.14 30.64
N LEU A 132 -7.97 -18.63 30.69
CA LEU A 132 -7.55 -19.67 31.63
C LEU A 132 -7.67 -19.27 33.11
N LEU A 133 -7.47 -17.99 33.43
CA LEU A 133 -7.63 -17.48 34.80
C LEU A 133 -9.11 -17.31 35.14
N GLU A 134 -9.94 -16.88 34.19
CA GLU A 134 -11.39 -16.76 34.34
C GLU A 134 -12.04 -18.15 34.52
N ASP A 135 -11.65 -19.14 33.72
CA ASP A 135 -12.06 -20.53 33.88
C ASP A 135 -11.69 -21.08 35.26
N LYS A 136 -10.48 -20.75 35.77
CA LYS A 136 -10.07 -21.14 37.13
C LYS A 136 -10.95 -20.51 38.20
N ILE A 137 -11.33 -19.24 38.03
CA ILE A 137 -12.24 -18.55 38.96
C ILE A 137 -13.61 -19.20 38.92
N GLU A 138 -14.14 -19.49 37.73
CA GLU A 138 -15.46 -20.07 37.53
C GLU A 138 -15.56 -21.49 38.10
N ASN A 139 -14.55 -22.32 37.84
CA ASN A 139 -14.48 -23.69 38.38
C ASN A 139 -14.40 -23.75 39.92
N HIS A 140 -13.89 -22.70 40.57
CA HIS A 140 -13.83 -22.60 42.03
C HIS A 140 -15.04 -21.86 42.61
N LYS A 141 -16.00 -21.44 41.80
CA LYS A 141 -17.16 -20.66 42.23
C LYS A 141 -18.09 -21.54 43.09
N PRO A 142 -18.32 -21.19 44.37
CA PRO A 142 -19.19 -21.96 45.24
C PRO A 142 -20.65 -21.91 44.77
N THR A 143 -21.35 -23.05 44.73
CA THR A 143 -22.81 -23.09 44.54
C THR A 143 -23.54 -22.70 45.82
N PHE A 144 -24.80 -22.27 45.72
CA PHE A 144 -25.61 -21.70 46.82
C PHE A 144 -25.64 -22.56 48.11
N PHE A 145 -25.36 -23.88 48.01
CA PHE A 145 -25.36 -24.84 49.12
C PHE A 145 -23.97 -25.17 49.69
N THR A 146 -22.89 -24.52 49.25
CA THR A 146 -21.52 -24.93 49.63
C THR A 146 -21.01 -24.34 50.95
N ILE A 147 -20.30 -25.19 51.69
CA ILE A 147 -19.74 -24.97 53.03
C ILE A 147 -18.73 -23.80 53.04
N LYS A 148 -18.72 -23.01 54.13
CA LYS A 148 -17.84 -21.85 54.42
C LYS A 148 -16.36 -22.02 54.00
N LYS A 149 -15.84 -23.25 54.00
CA LYS A 149 -14.47 -23.63 53.60
C LYS A 149 -14.21 -23.49 52.10
N LEU A 150 -15.17 -23.82 51.23
CA LEU A 150 -15.06 -23.68 49.77
C LEU A 150 -15.08 -22.20 49.35
N TYR A 151 -15.86 -21.37 50.04
CA TYR A 151 -15.85 -19.92 49.86
C TYR A 151 -14.48 -19.28 50.16
N LEU A 152 -13.76 -19.81 51.16
CA LEU A 152 -12.41 -19.33 51.49
C LEU A 152 -11.41 -19.60 50.36
N ILE A 153 -11.49 -20.79 49.75
CA ILE A 153 -10.65 -21.20 48.61
C ILE A 153 -10.93 -20.32 47.40
N TYR A 154 -12.20 -20.12 47.06
CA TYR A 154 -12.62 -19.19 46.00
C TYR A 154 -12.05 -17.78 46.20
N LYS A 155 -12.13 -17.24 47.42
CA LYS A 155 -11.61 -15.91 47.74
C LYS A 155 -10.09 -15.80 47.59
N ILE A 156 -9.34 -16.89 47.86
CA ILE A 156 -7.90 -16.95 47.63
C ILE A 156 -7.58 -16.98 46.13
N VAL A 157 -8.29 -17.82 45.36
CA VAL A 157 -8.13 -17.90 43.89
C VAL A 157 -8.43 -16.53 43.27
N LEU A 158 -9.54 -15.91 43.64
CA LEU A 158 -9.94 -14.60 43.12
C LEU A 158 -8.95 -13.49 43.48
N ARG A 159 -8.38 -13.51 44.70
CA ARG A 159 -7.33 -12.55 45.11
C ARG A 159 -6.05 -12.69 44.30
N LYS A 160 -5.69 -13.89 43.84
CA LYS A 160 -4.49 -14.14 43.04
C LYS A 160 -4.71 -13.87 41.56
N ALA A 161 -5.85 -14.30 41.02
CA ALA A 161 -6.14 -14.21 39.59
C ALA A 161 -6.54 -12.79 39.15
N LYS A 162 -7.30 -12.05 39.97
CA LYS A 162 -7.81 -10.72 39.59
C LYS A 162 -6.71 -9.68 39.27
N PRO A 163 -5.62 -9.55 40.06
CA PRO A 163 -4.52 -8.65 39.71
C PRO A 163 -3.84 -9.03 38.38
N SER A 164 -3.61 -10.33 38.14
CA SER A 164 -3.00 -10.80 36.89
C SER A 164 -3.90 -10.57 35.68
N ILE A 165 -5.22 -10.78 35.81
CA ILE A 165 -6.19 -10.44 34.75
C ILE A 165 -6.14 -8.93 34.44
N GLN A 166 -6.10 -8.09 35.49
CA GLN A 166 -6.00 -6.64 35.31
C GLN A 166 -4.69 -6.24 34.59
N GLU A 167 -3.56 -6.83 34.99
CA GLU A 167 -2.26 -6.60 34.35
C GLU A 167 -2.26 -7.01 32.88
N TYR A 168 -2.74 -8.23 32.55
CA TYR A 168 -2.84 -8.69 31.18
C TYR A 168 -3.81 -7.84 30.34
N SER A 169 -4.93 -7.40 30.92
CA SER A 169 -5.87 -6.51 30.23
C SER A 169 -5.25 -5.15 29.92
N PHE A 170 -4.40 -4.63 30.83
CA PHE A 170 -3.67 -3.39 30.60
C PHE A 170 -2.62 -3.56 29.50
N GLU A 171 -1.88 -4.67 29.50
CA GLU A 171 -0.94 -4.99 28.42
C GLU A 171 -1.64 -5.13 27.06
N ILE A 172 -2.82 -5.75 27.00
CA ILE A 172 -3.61 -5.84 25.76
C ILE A 172 -3.98 -4.44 25.24
N ASN A 173 -4.49 -3.57 26.12
CA ASN A 173 -4.81 -2.18 25.75
C ASN A 173 -3.58 -1.42 25.26
N SER A 174 -2.41 -1.66 25.87
CA SER A 174 -1.14 -1.08 25.42
C SER A 174 -0.75 -1.60 24.04
N CYS A 175 -0.93 -2.90 23.76
CA CYS A 175 -0.70 -3.47 22.44
C CYS A 175 -1.59 -2.83 21.38
N ASP A 176 -2.89 -2.65 21.67
CA ASP A 176 -3.84 -2.03 20.74
C ASP A 176 -3.42 -0.60 20.35
N LEU A 177 -3.01 0.22 21.33
CA LEU A 177 -2.51 1.57 21.07
C LEU A 177 -1.26 1.59 20.18
N VAL A 178 -0.37 0.61 20.31
CA VAL A 178 0.84 0.50 19.48
C VAL A 178 0.47 -0.01 18.09
N ILE A 179 -0.42 -0.98 17.98
CA ILE A 179 -0.91 -1.52 16.70
C ILE A 179 -1.56 -0.39 15.87
N ASP A 180 -2.40 0.44 16.48
CA ASP A 180 -3.07 1.54 15.76
C ASP A 180 -2.07 2.57 15.21
N LYS A 181 -1.04 2.91 16.00
CA LYS A 181 0.05 3.79 15.54
C LYS A 181 0.82 3.18 14.37
N LEU A 182 1.20 1.91 14.47
CA LEU A 182 1.93 1.21 13.42
C LEU A 182 1.10 1.07 12.15
N LYS A 183 -0.21 0.81 12.27
CA LYS A 183 -1.12 0.76 11.11
C LYS A 183 -1.21 2.09 10.39
N LYS A 184 -1.29 3.20 11.13
CA LYS A 184 -1.27 4.54 10.53
C LYS A 184 0.03 4.76 9.77
N GLU A 185 1.17 4.45 10.38
CA GLU A 185 2.48 4.58 9.75
C GLU A 185 2.64 3.68 8.51
N ILE A 186 2.11 2.45 8.53
CA ILE A 186 2.08 1.54 7.38
C ILE A 186 1.26 2.15 6.23
N ASN A 187 0.10 2.74 6.54
CA ASN A 187 -0.76 3.37 5.55
C ASN A 187 -0.09 4.62 4.93
N ASP A 188 0.57 5.43 5.76
CA ASP A 188 1.32 6.60 5.29
C ASP A 188 2.46 6.18 4.34
N LEU A 189 3.22 5.14 4.71
CA LEU A 189 4.26 4.55 3.85
C LEU A 189 3.71 4.01 2.53
N GLU A 190 2.54 3.37 2.56
CA GLU A 190 1.88 2.86 1.37
C GLU A 190 1.45 3.99 0.41
N ASN A 191 0.89 5.06 0.95
CA ASN A 191 0.52 6.23 0.16
C ASN A 191 1.74 6.88 -0.49
N LEU A 192 2.83 7.04 0.26
CA LEU A 192 4.09 7.60 -0.24
C LEU A 192 4.72 6.71 -1.32
N TYR A 193 4.71 5.39 -1.11
CA TYR A 193 5.21 4.43 -2.09
C TYR A 193 4.41 4.50 -3.39
N ASN A 194 3.07 4.49 -3.31
CA ASN A 194 2.20 4.59 -4.47
C ASN A 194 2.40 5.93 -5.21
N LEU A 195 2.57 7.03 -4.47
CA LEU A 195 2.83 8.34 -5.05
C LEU A 195 4.18 8.38 -5.78
N GLU A 196 5.24 7.85 -5.17
CA GLU A 196 6.57 7.75 -5.80
C GLU A 196 6.52 6.89 -7.08
N GLU A 197 5.84 5.75 -7.02
CA GLU A 197 5.68 4.85 -8.18
C GLU A 197 4.94 5.55 -9.33
N ASN A 198 3.81 6.21 -9.04
CA ASN A 198 3.05 6.96 -10.04
C ASN A 198 3.89 8.05 -10.70
N ILE A 199 4.70 8.77 -9.91
CA ILE A 199 5.63 9.79 -10.42
C ILE A 199 6.69 9.16 -11.33
N GLN A 200 7.25 8.01 -10.98
CA GLN A 200 8.23 7.31 -11.82
C GLN A 200 7.64 6.90 -13.16
N ILE A 201 6.42 6.36 -13.17
CA ILE A 201 5.70 6.00 -14.40
C ILE A 201 5.45 7.25 -15.26
N LEU A 202 4.93 8.33 -14.67
CA LEU A 202 4.67 9.57 -15.39
C LEU A 202 5.95 10.19 -15.96
N LYS A 203 7.06 10.17 -15.22
CA LYS A 203 8.38 10.60 -15.71
C LYS A 203 8.80 9.78 -16.92
N LEU A 204 8.67 8.46 -16.85
CA LEU A 204 9.01 7.55 -17.95
C LEU A 204 8.18 7.86 -19.20
N ILE A 205 6.86 8.02 -19.04
CA ILE A 205 5.95 8.38 -20.14
C ILE A 205 6.41 9.68 -20.81
N VAL A 206 6.64 10.74 -20.02
CA VAL A 206 7.07 12.04 -20.53
C VAL A 206 8.42 11.92 -21.23
N GLU A 207 9.37 11.17 -20.68
CA GLU A 207 10.70 11.00 -21.26
C GLU A 207 10.67 10.23 -22.58
N ILE A 208 9.91 9.13 -22.67
CA ILE A 208 9.75 8.37 -23.94
C ILE A 208 9.08 9.23 -25.01
N CYS A 209 8.08 10.04 -24.63
CA CYS A 209 7.37 10.91 -25.57
C CYS A 209 8.20 12.09 -26.04
N THR A 210 9.09 12.63 -25.20
CA THR A 210 9.89 13.83 -25.51
C THR A 210 11.29 13.51 -26.05
N ILE A 211 11.92 12.43 -25.56
CA ILE A 211 13.29 12.03 -25.88
C ILE A 211 13.33 10.52 -26.22
N PRO A 212 12.64 10.06 -27.28
CA PRO A 212 12.53 8.64 -27.61
C PRO A 212 13.88 7.97 -27.94
N ILE A 213 14.90 8.75 -28.32
CA ILE A 213 16.21 8.23 -28.74
C ILE A 213 16.94 7.49 -27.61
N ARG A 214 16.69 7.82 -26.34
CA ARG A 214 17.28 7.13 -25.17
C ARG A 214 16.81 5.68 -25.03
N TYR A 215 15.68 5.37 -25.63
CA TYR A 215 14.99 4.10 -25.48
C TYR A 215 14.95 3.30 -26.78
N GLN A 216 15.77 3.68 -27.76
CA GLN A 216 15.77 3.06 -29.08
C GLN A 216 16.10 1.55 -29.04
N TRP A 217 16.81 1.10 -28.01
CA TRP A 217 17.04 -0.32 -27.72
C TRP A 217 15.74 -1.13 -27.48
N ALA A 218 14.67 -0.48 -27.03
CA ALA A 218 13.36 -1.10 -26.84
C ALA A 218 12.45 -0.99 -28.07
N ALA A 219 12.93 -0.37 -29.16
CA ALA A 219 12.19 -0.30 -30.41
C ALA A 219 12.20 -1.63 -31.17
N ASP A 220 13.24 -2.45 -30.99
CA ASP A 220 13.43 -3.72 -31.70
C ASP A 220 12.44 -4.81 -31.28
#